data_AF-A0A938TYJ2-F1
#
_entry.id   AF-A0A938TYJ2-F1
#
_cell.length_a   1.000
_cell.length_b   1.000
_cell.length_c   1.000
_cell.angle_alpha   90.00
_cell.angle_beta   90.00
_cell.angle_gamma   90.00
#
_symmetry.space_group_name_H-M   'P 1'
#
loop_
_entity.id
_entity.type
_entity.pdbx_description
1 polymer ?
#
loop_
_entity_poly.entity_id
_entity_poly.type
_entity_poly.pdbx_seq_one_letter_code
_entity_poly.pdbx_strand_id
1 'polypeptide(L)'
;MRDGDDAFFEGLIVQRSDPPLKSRRPLRVVLQTPQKETVDIVLFRYHEWTAKKIQLGKKVRVYGKIQNNAGMWQMSHPEIDEIFSLNSTFNPILEPIYSEFSEVPKNALRHLIQQLFIYYDAIKIERHDCAIKNHLKTLHGLCIPEFYPVHESLYNQAFKALAFWEAVAYFRQLTAQTSAIEQTRAFNIQSGEHTAALLARL
;
A
#
# COMPACT_ATOMS: atom_id res chain seq x y z
N MET A 1 -23.99 11.58 -5.00
CA MET A 1 -22.72 12.33 -5.12
C MET A 1 -22.95 13.74 -4.64
N ARG A 2 -22.02 14.28 -3.85
CA ARG A 2 -22.03 15.70 -3.50
C ARG A 2 -20.90 16.40 -4.25
N ASP A 3 -21.07 17.69 -4.43
CA ASP A 3 -20.06 18.54 -5.03
C ASP A 3 -18.81 18.58 -4.13
N GLY A 4 -17.63 18.35 -4.71
CA GLY A 4 -16.35 18.34 -4.01
C GLY A 4 -15.90 17.00 -3.40
N ASP A 5 -16.74 15.95 -3.46
CA ASP A 5 -16.40 14.61 -2.97
C ASP A 5 -15.34 13.95 -3.87
N ASP A 6 -14.48 13.12 -3.27
CA ASP A 6 -13.67 12.18 -4.02
C ASP A 6 -14.57 11.07 -4.58
N ALA A 7 -14.46 10.84 -5.88
CA ALA A 7 -15.28 9.89 -6.60
C ALA A 7 -14.44 9.02 -7.51
N PHE A 8 -14.99 7.84 -7.78
CA PHE A 8 -14.38 6.80 -8.57
C PHE A 8 -15.36 6.35 -9.66
N PHE A 9 -14.88 6.30 -10.89
CA PHE A 9 -15.66 5.85 -12.04
C PHE A 9 -14.87 4.87 -12.90
N GLU A 10 -15.56 3.85 -13.40
CA GLU A 10 -15.07 3.01 -14.49
C GLU A 10 -16.01 3.16 -15.67
N GLY A 11 -15.45 3.33 -16.87
CA GLY A 11 -16.27 3.62 -18.03
C GLY A 11 -15.50 3.62 -19.34
N LEU A 12 -16.23 3.89 -20.41
CA LEU A 12 -15.69 4.03 -21.76
C LEU A 12 -15.52 5.50 -22.11
N ILE A 13 -14.42 5.83 -22.78
CA ILE A 13 -14.24 7.17 -23.36
C ILE A 13 -15.06 7.28 -24.63
N VAL A 14 -16.13 8.08 -24.58
CA VAL A 14 -17.10 8.21 -25.69
C VAL A 14 -16.90 9.46 -26.52
N GLN A 15 -16.33 10.52 -25.94
CA GLN A 15 -16.00 11.75 -26.67
C GLN A 15 -14.65 12.29 -26.22
N ARG A 16 -13.93 12.90 -27.15
CA ARG A 16 -12.63 13.53 -26.92
C ARG A 16 -12.53 14.80 -27.74
N SER A 17 -12.16 15.89 -27.10
CA SER A 17 -11.92 17.19 -27.70
C SER A 17 -10.48 17.61 -27.42
N ASP A 18 -9.62 17.42 -28.41
CA ASP A 18 -8.22 17.80 -28.33
C ASP A 18 -8.06 19.31 -28.56
N PRO A 19 -7.32 20.02 -27.69
CA PRO A 19 -6.99 21.41 -27.94
C PRO A 19 -5.96 21.51 -29.09
N PRO A 20 -6.01 22.58 -29.90
CA PRO A 20 -4.96 22.81 -30.89
C PRO A 20 -3.59 22.95 -30.22
N LEU A 21 -2.52 22.47 -30.88
CA LEU A 21 -1.14 22.32 -30.32
C LEU A 21 -0.53 23.55 -29.63
N LYS A 22 -1.05 24.76 -29.85
CA LYS A 22 -0.57 26.02 -29.25
C LYS A 22 -1.59 26.71 -28.34
N SER A 23 -2.72 26.07 -28.05
CA SER A 23 -3.79 26.67 -27.27
C SER A 23 -3.66 26.30 -25.78
N ARG A 24 -3.99 27.23 -24.89
CA ARG A 24 -4.12 26.97 -23.44
C ARG A 24 -5.43 26.25 -23.07
N ARG A 25 -6.23 25.82 -24.06
CA ARG A 25 -7.49 25.13 -23.81
C ARG A 25 -7.20 23.74 -23.22
N PRO A 26 -8.01 23.26 -22.28
CA PRO A 26 -7.84 21.93 -21.73
C PRO A 26 -8.25 20.85 -22.73
N LEU A 27 -7.67 19.67 -22.57
CA LEU A 27 -8.23 18.44 -23.14
C LEU A 27 -9.51 18.11 -22.38
N ARG A 28 -10.61 17.96 -23.13
CA ARG A 28 -11.91 17.56 -22.58
C ARG A 28 -12.28 16.21 -23.11
N VAL A 29 -12.77 15.35 -22.22
CA VAL A 29 -13.12 13.97 -22.55
C VAL A 29 -14.39 13.61 -21.80
N VAL A 30 -15.29 12.88 -22.44
CA VAL A 30 -16.51 12.39 -21.80
C VAL A 30 -16.34 10.91 -21.51
N LEU A 31 -16.44 10.55 -20.23
CA LEU A 31 -16.51 9.18 -19.76
C LEU A 31 -17.99 8.77 -19.67
N GLN A 32 -18.33 7.59 -20.19
CA GLN A 32 -19.63 6.98 -20.00
C GLN A 32 -19.52 5.75 -19.10
N THR A 33 -20.27 5.72 -18.01
CA THR A 33 -20.34 4.58 -17.09
C THR A 33 -21.19 3.43 -17.67
N PRO A 34 -21.09 2.21 -17.14
CA PRO A 34 -21.98 1.09 -17.53
C PRO A 34 -23.47 1.42 -17.37
N GLN A 35 -23.82 2.28 -16.41
CA GLN A 35 -25.17 2.79 -16.16
C GLN A 35 -25.59 3.89 -17.14
N LYS A 36 -24.77 4.19 -18.16
CA LYS A 36 -24.95 5.24 -19.17
C LYS A 36 -24.91 6.68 -18.64
N GLU A 37 -24.45 6.88 -17.41
CA GLU A 37 -24.18 8.21 -16.87
C GLU A 37 -22.91 8.77 -17.50
N THR A 38 -22.87 10.09 -17.71
CA THR A 38 -21.70 10.76 -18.31
C THR A 38 -21.02 11.68 -17.33
N VAL A 39 -19.69 11.65 -17.36
CA VAL A 39 -18.83 12.51 -16.53
C VAL A 39 -17.82 13.20 -17.43
N ASP A 40 -17.73 14.52 -17.29
CA ASP A 40 -16.78 15.35 -18.04
C ASP A 40 -15.42 15.34 -17.35
N ILE A 41 -14.39 14.92 -18.07
CA ILE A 41 -13.01 14.92 -17.62
C ILE A 41 -12.29 16.09 -18.28
N VAL A 42 -11.71 16.95 -17.45
CA VAL A 42 -11.01 18.16 -17.89
C VAL A 42 -9.56 18.12 -17.43
N LEU A 43 -8.65 18.08 -18.39
CA LEU A 43 -7.22 18.06 -18.17
C LEU A 43 -6.60 19.35 -18.66
N PHE A 44 -6.16 20.21 -17.73
CA PHE A 44 -5.34 21.37 -18.07
C PHE A 44 -3.88 20.93 -18.17
N ARG A 45 -3.09 21.55 -19.04
CA ARG A 45 -1.61 21.37 -19.11
C ARG A 45 -1.16 19.90 -18.94
N TYR A 46 -1.79 18.98 -19.65
CA TYR A 46 -1.50 17.55 -19.54
C TYR A 46 -0.20 17.20 -20.29
N HIS A 47 0.44 16.12 -19.87
CA HIS A 47 1.55 15.55 -20.61
C HIS A 47 1.06 14.67 -21.76
N GLU A 48 1.82 14.56 -22.85
CA GLU A 48 1.45 13.75 -24.01
C GLU A 48 1.14 12.28 -23.66
N TRP A 49 1.84 11.72 -22.68
CA TRP A 49 1.60 10.35 -22.22
C TRP A 49 0.22 10.17 -21.60
N THR A 50 -0.31 11.19 -20.90
CA THR A 50 -1.69 11.19 -20.38
C THR A 50 -2.70 11.19 -21.52
N ALA A 51 -2.45 11.99 -22.56
CA ALA A 51 -3.29 11.99 -23.76
C ALA A 51 -3.28 10.65 -24.51
N LYS A 52 -2.17 9.90 -24.50
CA LYS A 52 -2.10 8.56 -25.11
C LYS A 52 -2.96 7.52 -24.37
N LYS A 53 -3.12 7.67 -23.04
CA LYS A 53 -3.97 6.81 -22.22
C LYS A 53 -5.47 6.99 -22.50
N ILE A 54 -5.86 8.21 -22.92
CA ILE A 54 -7.28 8.60 -22.99
C ILE A 54 -7.75 8.64 -24.44
N GLN A 55 -7.85 7.48 -25.09
CA GLN A 55 -8.33 7.39 -26.47
C GLN A 55 -9.81 7.00 -26.53
N LEU A 56 -10.48 7.43 -27.59
CA LEU A 56 -11.87 7.04 -27.87
C LEU A 56 -12.00 5.51 -27.87
N GLY A 57 -13.08 5.02 -27.25
CA GLY A 57 -13.38 3.59 -27.15
C GLY A 57 -12.55 2.82 -26.11
N LYS A 58 -11.56 3.45 -25.46
CA LYS A 58 -10.83 2.79 -24.37
C LYS A 58 -11.66 2.76 -23.09
N LYS A 59 -11.57 1.62 -22.38
CA LYS A 59 -12.13 1.47 -21.04
C LYS A 59 -11.09 1.94 -20.03
N VAL A 60 -11.46 2.90 -19.21
CA VAL A 60 -10.57 3.52 -18.23
C VAL A 60 -11.23 3.58 -16.86
N ARG A 61 -10.37 3.69 -15.85
CA ARG A 61 -10.70 3.97 -14.47
C ARG A 61 -10.26 5.39 -14.16
N VAL A 62 -11.11 6.15 -13.50
CA VAL A 62 -10.91 7.57 -13.24
C VAL A 62 -11.21 7.84 -11.78
N TYR A 63 -10.26 8.49 -11.10
CA TYR A 63 -10.35 8.84 -9.69
C TYR A 63 -10.01 10.31 -9.48
N GLY A 64 -10.83 11.01 -8.69
CA GLY A 64 -10.54 12.38 -8.31
C GLY A 64 -11.76 13.10 -7.73
N LYS A 65 -11.64 14.42 -7.58
CA LYS A 65 -12.73 15.23 -7.08
C LYS A 65 -13.79 15.47 -8.14
N ILE A 66 -15.03 15.14 -7.80
CA ILE A 66 -16.18 15.41 -8.64
C ILE A 66 -16.73 16.81 -8.33
N GLN A 67 -17.09 17.54 -9.37
CA GLN A 67 -17.66 18.86 -9.29
C GLN A 67 -18.94 18.93 -10.10
N ASN A 68 -19.97 19.60 -9.60
CA ASN A 68 -21.16 19.88 -10.38
C ASN A 68 -21.02 21.25 -11.05
N ASN A 69 -20.85 21.25 -12.37
CA ASN A 69 -20.76 22.47 -13.16
C ASN A 69 -21.99 22.58 -14.07
N ALA A 70 -22.88 23.52 -13.77
CA ALA A 70 -24.11 23.77 -14.53
C ALA A 70 -24.99 22.51 -14.75
N GLY A 71 -25.06 21.63 -13.76
CA GLY A 71 -25.86 20.40 -13.82
C GLY A 71 -25.13 19.19 -14.40
N MET A 72 -23.88 19.36 -14.85
CA MET A 72 -23.04 18.29 -15.38
C MET A 72 -21.93 17.94 -14.39
N TRP A 73 -21.74 16.64 -14.14
CA TRP A 73 -20.65 16.16 -13.30
C TRP A 73 -19.32 16.24 -14.06
N GLN A 74 -18.33 16.86 -13.43
CA GLN A 74 -17.01 17.11 -14.00
C GLN A 74 -15.91 16.69 -13.02
N MET A 75 -14.77 16.21 -13.53
CA MET A 75 -13.53 16.00 -12.79
C MET A 75 -12.40 16.79 -13.43
N SER A 76 -11.71 17.61 -12.63
CA SER A 76 -10.53 18.35 -13.08
C SER A 76 -9.26 17.67 -12.59
N HIS A 77 -8.36 17.35 -13.53
CA HIS A 77 -7.12 16.61 -13.25
C HIS A 77 -7.30 15.30 -12.46
N PRO A 78 -8.25 14.43 -12.85
CA PRO A 78 -8.32 13.13 -12.20
C PRO A 78 -7.10 12.27 -12.54
N GLU A 79 -6.82 11.32 -11.67
CA GLU A 79 -5.94 10.19 -11.98
C GLU A 79 -6.69 9.24 -12.91
N ILE A 80 -6.01 8.78 -13.96
CA ILE A 80 -6.62 7.96 -15.02
C ILE A 80 -5.72 6.76 -15.32
N ASP A 81 -6.29 5.58 -15.16
CA ASP A 81 -5.66 4.31 -15.45
C ASP A 81 -6.42 3.55 -16.54
N GLU A 82 -5.67 2.95 -17.46
CA GLU A 82 -6.25 2.07 -18.48
C GLU A 82 -6.61 0.75 -17.82
N ILE A 83 -7.86 0.30 -18.02
CA ILE A 83 -8.27 -1.03 -17.57
C ILE A 83 -7.76 -2.03 -18.62
N PHE A 84 -6.54 -2.53 -18.44
CA PHE A 84 -6.01 -3.62 -19.26
C PHE A 84 -6.82 -4.90 -19.00
N SER A 85 -7.28 -5.54 -20.06
CA SER A 85 -8.04 -6.80 -20.02
C SER A 85 -7.19 -8.05 -19.76
N LEU A 86 -5.95 -7.92 -19.29
CA LEU A 86 -5.02 -9.04 -19.17
C LEU A 86 -4.25 -9.01 -17.84
N ASN A 87 -4.61 -9.95 -16.95
CA ASN A 87 -3.73 -10.60 -15.97
C ASN A 87 -2.93 -9.72 -14.99
N SER A 88 -3.40 -8.53 -14.62
CA SER A 88 -2.81 -7.80 -13.50
C SER A 88 -3.36 -8.35 -12.18
N THR A 89 -2.67 -9.34 -11.61
CA THR A 89 -2.94 -9.89 -10.27
C THR A 89 -2.89 -8.84 -9.14
N PHE A 90 -2.45 -7.62 -9.46
CA PHE A 90 -2.26 -6.48 -8.56
C PHE A 90 -3.05 -5.25 -9.03
N ASN A 91 -4.38 -5.34 -9.05
CA ASN A 91 -5.23 -4.15 -9.03
C ASN A 91 -5.81 -4.01 -7.62
N PRO A 92 -5.06 -3.43 -6.67
CA PRO A 92 -5.53 -3.29 -5.30
C PRO A 92 -6.76 -2.39 -5.28
N ILE A 93 -7.81 -2.82 -4.58
CA ILE A 93 -9.01 -2.00 -4.32
C ILE A 93 -8.67 -0.88 -3.34
N LEU A 94 -7.65 -1.08 -2.50
CA LEU A 94 -7.16 -0.14 -1.51
C LEU A 94 -5.69 0.17 -1.77
N GLU A 95 -5.39 1.45 -2.02
CA GLU A 95 -4.01 1.90 -2.19
C GLU A 95 -3.45 2.51 -0.90
N PRO A 96 -2.21 2.18 -0.52
CA PRO A 96 -1.58 2.72 0.67
C PRO A 96 -1.27 4.21 0.50
N ILE A 97 -1.51 4.96 1.57
CA ILE A 97 -1.11 6.36 1.69
C ILE A 97 0.15 6.39 2.55
N TYR A 98 1.29 6.65 1.92
CA TYR A 98 2.55 6.83 2.61
C TYR A 98 2.73 8.27 3.07
N SER A 99 3.48 8.45 4.16
CA SER A 99 3.94 9.77 4.62
C SER A 99 4.73 10.46 3.51
N GLU A 100 4.40 11.72 3.23
CA GLU A 100 5.03 12.50 2.17
C GLU A 100 6.51 12.71 2.51
N PHE A 101 7.40 12.04 1.77
CA PHE A 101 8.81 12.41 1.73
C PHE A 101 8.95 13.57 0.75
N SER A 102 9.53 14.67 1.21
CA SER A 102 9.79 15.84 0.39
C SER A 102 10.45 15.41 -0.92
N GLU A 103 9.81 15.77 -2.05
CA GLU A 103 10.25 15.60 -3.45
C GLU A 103 9.84 14.31 -4.18
N VAL A 104 9.26 13.29 -3.53
CA VAL A 104 8.80 12.07 -4.23
C VAL A 104 7.28 12.09 -4.42
N PRO A 105 6.75 12.06 -5.67
CA PRO A 105 5.31 11.98 -5.88
C PRO A 105 4.75 10.65 -5.36
N LYS A 106 3.56 10.69 -4.74
CA LYS A 106 2.90 9.52 -4.12
C LYS A 106 2.86 8.30 -5.04
N ASN A 107 2.57 8.51 -6.31
CA ASN A 107 2.45 7.43 -7.30
C ASN A 107 3.81 6.77 -7.59
N ALA A 108 4.91 7.54 -7.59
CA ALA A 108 6.25 6.97 -7.74
C ALA A 108 6.65 6.16 -6.50
N LEU A 109 6.32 6.66 -5.30
CA LEU A 109 6.58 5.95 -4.05
C LEU A 109 5.78 4.63 -3.98
N ARG A 110 4.49 4.66 -4.33
CA ARG A 110 3.67 3.44 -4.44
C ARG A 110 4.27 2.45 -5.43
N HIS A 111 4.66 2.90 -6.62
CA HIS A 111 5.23 2.01 -7.63
C HIS A 111 6.56 1.39 -7.17
N LEU A 112 7.44 2.19 -6.57
CA LEU A 112 8.72 1.72 -6.04
C LEU A 112 8.52 0.66 -4.96
N ILE A 113 7.61 0.92 -4.01
CA ILE A 113 7.31 -0.02 -2.93
C ILE A 113 6.67 -1.31 -3.49
N GLN A 114 5.77 -1.21 -4.46
CA GLN A 114 5.22 -2.39 -5.16
C GLN A 114 6.32 -3.23 -5.82
N GLN A 115 7.24 -2.59 -6.54
CA GLN A 115 8.36 -3.30 -7.19
C GLN A 115 9.28 -3.96 -6.17
N LEU A 116 9.55 -3.30 -5.04
CA LEU A 116 10.32 -3.89 -3.94
C LEU A 116 9.62 -5.11 -3.34
N PHE A 117 8.30 -5.08 -3.15
CA PHE A 117 7.56 -6.24 -2.66
C PHE A 117 7.62 -7.42 -3.63
N ILE A 118 7.38 -7.18 -4.93
CA ILE A 118 7.50 -8.21 -5.99
C ILE A 118 8.91 -8.83 -5.99
N TYR A 119 9.94 -7.99 -5.89
CA TYR A 119 11.33 -8.43 -5.83
C TYR A 119 11.64 -9.23 -4.56
N TYR A 120 11.13 -8.79 -3.40
CA TYR A 120 11.34 -9.46 -2.12
C TYR A 120 10.69 -10.85 -2.07
N ASP A 121 9.49 -10.98 -2.64
CA ASP A 121 8.80 -12.26 -2.78
C ASP A 121 9.58 -13.23 -3.68
N ALA A 122 10.18 -12.73 -4.76
CA ALA A 122 10.98 -13.55 -5.67
C ALA A 122 12.27 -14.09 -5.01
N ILE A 123 12.89 -13.34 -4.10
CA ILE A 123 14.20 -13.70 -3.51
C ILE A 123 14.10 -14.71 -2.35
N LYS A 124 13.03 -14.68 -1.57
CA LYS A 124 12.97 -15.46 -0.32
C LYS A 124 12.60 -16.94 -0.46
N ILE A 125 12.36 -17.42 -1.68
CA ILE A 125 12.07 -18.84 -1.95
C ILE A 125 13.31 -19.74 -1.70
N GLU A 126 14.53 -19.19 -1.77
CA GLU A 126 15.77 -19.99 -1.73
C GLU A 126 16.46 -20.11 -0.36
N ARG A 127 16.21 -19.27 0.66
CA ARG A 127 17.12 -19.18 1.83
C ARG A 127 16.59 -19.59 3.21
N HIS A 128 15.41 -20.18 3.34
CA HIS A 128 14.89 -20.54 4.67
C HIS A 128 14.61 -22.05 4.85
N ASP A 129 15.07 -22.53 6.01
CA ASP A 129 14.87 -23.87 6.56
C ASP A 129 13.38 -24.25 6.61
N CYS A 130 13.08 -25.53 6.44
CA CYS A 130 11.71 -26.03 6.23
C CYS A 130 10.74 -25.71 7.39
N ALA A 131 11.24 -25.58 8.62
CA ALA A 131 10.46 -25.19 9.80
C ALA A 131 10.01 -23.71 9.75
N ILE A 132 10.89 -22.82 9.27
CA ILE A 132 10.61 -21.40 9.11
C ILE A 132 9.75 -21.16 7.86
N LYS A 133 9.88 -21.97 6.80
CA LYS A 133 9.03 -21.88 5.60
C LYS A 133 7.54 -22.05 5.91
N ASN A 134 7.15 -22.90 6.86
CA ASN A 134 5.74 -23.04 7.24
C ASN A 134 5.24 -21.86 8.07
N HIS A 135 6.07 -21.27 8.93
CA HIS A 135 5.74 -20.05 9.70
C HIS A 135 5.72 -18.77 8.84
N LEU A 136 6.65 -18.67 7.89
CA LEU A 136 6.72 -17.59 6.92
C LEU A 136 5.60 -17.69 5.90
N LYS A 137 5.14 -18.88 5.48
CA LYS A 137 3.94 -18.99 4.63
C LYS A 137 2.71 -18.34 5.26
N THR A 138 2.55 -18.45 6.59
CA THR A 138 1.46 -17.78 7.31
C THR A 138 1.62 -16.26 7.32
N LEU A 139 2.85 -15.75 7.47
CA LEU A 139 3.19 -14.32 7.44
C LEU A 139 3.25 -13.68 6.04
N HIS A 140 3.69 -14.43 5.03
CA HIS A 140 3.79 -13.96 3.64
C HIS A 140 2.40 -13.82 2.98
N GLY A 141 1.42 -14.61 3.42
CA GLY A 141 0.01 -14.35 3.13
C GLY A 141 -0.52 -13.06 3.79
N LEU A 142 0.27 -12.36 4.62
CA LEU A 142 -0.13 -11.18 5.40
C LEU A 142 0.70 -9.92 5.08
N CYS A 143 1.98 -10.02 4.68
CA CYS A 143 2.78 -8.84 4.34
C CYS A 143 2.29 -8.09 3.10
N ILE A 144 1.87 -8.78 2.02
CA ILE A 144 1.34 -8.09 0.84
C ILE A 144 -0.04 -7.47 1.14
N PRO A 145 -0.99 -8.18 1.79
CA PRO A 145 -2.27 -7.58 2.15
C PRO A 145 -2.19 -6.46 3.19
N GLU A 146 -1.09 -6.31 3.93
CA GLU A 146 -0.92 -5.18 4.84
C GLU A 146 -0.74 -3.86 4.08
N PHE A 147 0.04 -3.87 3.00
CA PHE A 147 0.33 -2.68 2.20
C PHE A 147 -0.59 -2.55 0.98
N TYR A 148 -1.06 -3.67 0.44
CA TYR A 148 -1.94 -3.73 -0.72
C TYR A 148 -3.09 -4.74 -0.50
N PRO A 149 -3.98 -4.48 0.47
CA PRO A 149 -5.13 -5.33 0.71
C PRO A 149 -6.09 -5.32 -0.49
N VAL A 150 -6.52 -6.51 -0.90
CA VAL A 150 -7.65 -6.63 -1.83
C VAL A 150 -8.97 -6.28 -1.13
N HIS A 151 -9.06 -6.55 0.18
CA HIS A 151 -10.22 -6.25 1.03
C HIS A 151 -9.79 -5.80 2.43
N GLU A 152 -10.59 -4.94 3.07
CA GLU A 152 -10.33 -4.43 4.43
C GLU A 152 -10.22 -5.54 5.49
N SER A 153 -10.94 -6.65 5.31
CA SER A 153 -10.85 -7.81 6.20
C SER A 153 -9.46 -8.44 6.21
N LEU A 154 -8.79 -8.48 5.06
CA LEU A 154 -7.43 -9.00 4.92
C LEU A 154 -6.42 -8.06 5.56
N TYR A 155 -6.59 -6.74 5.40
CA TYR A 155 -5.78 -5.75 6.10
C TYR A 155 -5.87 -5.94 7.62
N ASN A 156 -7.09 -6.02 8.15
CA ASN A 156 -7.31 -6.18 9.59
C ASN A 156 -6.74 -7.50 10.13
N GLN A 157 -6.75 -8.58 9.33
CA GLN A 157 -6.11 -9.84 9.69
C GLN A 157 -4.59 -9.73 9.69
N ALA A 158 -4.01 -9.10 8.67
CA ALA A 158 -2.57 -8.85 8.57
C ALA A 158 -2.07 -7.99 9.74
N PHE A 159 -2.75 -6.87 10.01
CA PHE A 159 -2.41 -5.98 11.11
C PHE A 159 -2.47 -6.66 12.47
N LYS A 160 -3.54 -7.44 12.75
CA LYS A 160 -3.65 -8.21 14.01
C LYS A 160 -2.55 -9.24 14.16
N ALA A 161 -2.20 -9.92 13.07
CA ALA A 161 -1.12 -10.89 13.09
C ALA A 161 0.23 -10.21 13.34
N LEU A 162 0.53 -9.09 12.68
CA LEU A 162 1.75 -8.33 12.92
C LEU A 162 1.86 -7.90 14.39
N ALA A 163 0.82 -7.27 14.93
CA ALA A 163 0.78 -6.82 16.32
C ALA A 163 0.97 -7.98 17.31
N PHE A 164 0.37 -9.15 17.03
CA PHE A 164 0.58 -10.36 17.83
C PHE A 164 2.05 -10.80 17.80
N TRP A 165 2.68 -10.81 16.64
CA TRP A 165 4.08 -11.23 16.50
C TRP A 165 5.06 -10.26 17.14
N GLU A 166 4.81 -8.95 17.06
CA GLU A 166 5.58 -7.93 17.79
C GLU A 166 5.50 -8.16 19.29
N ALA A 167 4.30 -8.44 19.82
CA ALA A 167 4.11 -8.77 21.22
C ALA A 167 4.88 -10.05 21.62
N VAL A 168 4.84 -11.11 20.80
CA VAL A 168 5.61 -12.34 21.04
C VAL A 168 7.12 -12.08 21.05
N ALA A 169 7.62 -11.27 20.11
CA ALA A 169 9.04 -10.91 20.05
C ALA A 169 9.46 -10.12 21.30
N TYR A 170 8.64 -9.17 21.72
CA TYR A 170 8.84 -8.41 22.96
C TYR A 170 8.85 -9.32 24.20
N PHE A 171 7.90 -10.24 24.32
CA PHE A 171 7.87 -11.20 25.44
C PHE A 171 9.09 -12.11 25.45
N ARG A 172 9.55 -12.59 24.29
CA ARG A 172 10.79 -13.39 24.20
C ARG A 172 12.00 -12.59 24.71
N GLN A 173 12.11 -11.33 24.32
CA GLN A 173 13.17 -10.45 24.79
C GLN A 173 13.11 -10.25 26.30
N LEU A 174 11.91 -10.02 26.87
CA LEU A 174 11.73 -9.91 28.31
C LEU A 174 12.11 -11.20 29.03
N THR A 175 11.68 -12.36 28.54
CA THR A 175 12.03 -13.65 29.15
C THR A 175 13.53 -13.94 29.12
N ALA A 176 14.22 -13.48 28.06
CA ALA A 176 15.67 -13.61 27.95
C ALA A 176 16.40 -12.67 28.93
N GLN A 177 15.83 -11.48 29.21
CA GLN A 177 16.37 -10.57 30.21
C GLN A 177 16.14 -11.07 31.64
N THR A 178 14.96 -11.61 31.94
CA THR A 178 14.66 -12.16 33.27
C THR A 178 15.53 -13.36 33.59
N SER A 179 15.74 -14.26 32.62
CA SER A 179 16.64 -15.41 32.82
C SER A 179 18.10 -14.99 33.04
N ALA A 180 18.58 -13.96 32.33
CA ALA A 180 19.91 -13.40 32.56
C ALA A 180 20.05 -12.77 33.96
N ILE A 181 19.01 -12.09 34.45
CA ILE A 181 18.99 -11.50 35.80
C ILE A 181 19.00 -12.60 36.87
N GLU A 182 18.20 -13.65 36.71
CA GLU A 182 18.15 -14.78 37.65
C GLU A 182 19.48 -15.52 37.72
N GLN A 183 20.13 -15.76 36.58
CA GLN A 183 21.48 -16.35 36.53
C GLN A 183 22.52 -15.47 37.25
N THR A 184 22.44 -14.15 37.06
CA THR A 184 23.34 -13.20 37.74
C THR A 184 23.10 -13.19 39.26
N ARG A 185 21.84 -13.22 39.70
CA ARG A 185 21.48 -13.31 41.12
C ARG A 185 21.95 -14.62 41.75
N ALA A 186 21.74 -15.75 41.08
CA ALA A 186 22.18 -17.06 41.55
C ALA A 186 23.72 -17.12 41.70
N PHE A 187 24.46 -16.54 40.74
CA PHE A 187 25.92 -16.43 40.81
C PHE A 187 26.39 -15.55 41.98
N ASN A 188 25.72 -14.41 42.23
CA ASN A 188 26.07 -13.51 43.34
C ASN A 188 25.77 -14.13 44.72
N ILE A 189 24.72 -14.94 44.84
CA ILE A 189 24.40 -15.66 46.09
C ILE A 189 25.46 -16.74 46.36
N GLN A 190 25.80 -17.54 45.36
CA GLN A 190 26.81 -18.60 45.50
C GLN A 190 28.20 -18.04 45.83
N SER A 191 28.60 -16.91 45.22
CA SER A 191 29.88 -16.25 45.54
C SER A 191 29.90 -15.59 46.92
N GLY A 192 28.76 -15.04 47.38
CA GLY A 192 28.58 -14.52 48.73
C GLY A 192 28.67 -15.60 49.83
N GLU A 193 28.06 -16.76 49.59
CA GLU A 193 28.15 -17.90 50.51
C GLU A 193 29.58 -18.47 50.57
N HIS A 194 30.27 -18.54 49.44
CA HIS A 194 31.64 -19.05 49.37
C HIS A 194 32.66 -18.12 50.05
N THR A 195 32.43 -16.80 50.01
CA THR A 195 33.26 -15.80 50.72
C THR A 195 32.97 -15.78 52.22
N ALA A 196 31.71 -15.90 52.63
CA ALA A 196 31.34 -16.05 54.04
C ALA A 196 31.92 -17.34 54.66
N ALA A 197 31.91 -18.46 53.93
CA ALA A 197 32.48 -19.72 54.37
C ALA A 197 34.02 -19.68 54.50
N LEU A 198 34.71 -18.89 53.67
CA LEU A 198 36.15 -18.66 53.78
C LEU A 198 36.51 -17.79 54.98
N LEU A 199 35.73 -16.75 55.26
CA LEU A 199 35.93 -15.88 56.43
C LEU A 199 35.64 -16.58 57.76
N ALA A 200 34.69 -17.53 57.80
CA ALA A 200 34.39 -18.32 58.99
C ALA A 200 35.45 -19.39 59.33
N ARG A 201 36.45 -19.61 58.45
CA ARG A 201 37.56 -20.55 58.63
C ARG A 201 38.87 -19.88 59.05
N LEU A 202 38.90 -18.56 59.16
CA LEU A 202 40.00 -17.76 59.70
C LEU A 202 39.74 -17.42 61.16
#